data_AF-A0A828YUV2-F1
#
_entry.id   AF-A0A828YUV2-F1
#
_cell.length_a   1.000
_cell.length_b   1.000
_cell.length_c   1.000
_cell.angle_alpha   90.00
_cell.angle_beta   90.00
_cell.angle_gamma   90.00
#
_symmetry.space_group_name_H-M   'P 1'
#
loop_
_entity.id
_entity.type
_entity.pdbx_description
1 polymer ?
#
loop_
_entity_poly.entity_id
_entity_poly.type
_entity_poly.pdbx_seq_one_letter_code
_entity_poly.pdbx_strand_id
1 'polypeptide(L)' 'MENLSFKPNSKLISTDSAISSIKSGQKVFVHSVLPSLLIDALTARANEHRPM' A
#
# COMPACT_ATOMS: atom_id res chain seq x y z
N MET A 1 27.24 4.28 -15.18
CA MET A 1 25.79 4.06 -15.31
C MET A 1 25.52 2.61 -14.98
N GLU A 2 25.16 2.34 -13.73
CA GLU A 2 24.72 1.01 -13.32
C GLU A 2 23.41 0.66 -14.03
N ASN A 3 23.46 -0.42 -14.80
CA ASN A 3 22.31 -0.94 -15.52
C ASN A 3 21.39 -1.59 -14.47
N LEU A 4 20.32 -0.90 -14.08
CA LEU A 4 19.27 -1.47 -13.24
C LEU A 4 18.60 -2.59 -14.03
N SER A 5 19.18 -3.79 -13.97
CA SER A 5 18.63 -5.00 -14.55
C SER A 5 17.23 -5.21 -13.98
N PHE A 6 16.22 -4.92 -14.82
CA PHE A 6 14.82 -5.10 -14.48
C PHE A 6 14.58 -6.60 -14.30
N LYS A 7 14.64 -7.08 -13.06
CA LYS A 7 14.23 -8.44 -12.72
C LYS A 7 12.72 -8.54 -12.98
N PRO A 8 12.24 -9.37 -13.91
CA PRO A 8 10.80 -9.49 -14.23
C PRO A 8 9.94 -10.01 -13.06
N ASN A 9 10.57 -10.32 -11.92
CA ASN A 9 9.93 -10.81 -10.70
C ASN A 9 9.80 -9.73 -9.61
N SER A 10 10.24 -8.48 -9.85
CA SER A 10 9.94 -7.38 -8.94
C SER A 10 8.48 -6.98 -9.13
N LYS A 11 7.63 -7.45 -8.22
CA LYS A 11 6.19 -7.18 -8.22
C LYS A 11 5.95 -5.72 -7.84
N LEU A 12 6.21 -4.79 -8.77
CA LEU A 12 5.70 -3.43 -8.68
C LEU A 12 4.19 -3.53 -8.80
N ILE A 13 3.49 -3.18 -7.73
CA ILE A 13 2.03 -3.22 -7.65
C ILE A 13 1.52 -1.83 -7.32
N SER A 14 0.32 -1.52 -7.80
CA SER A 14 -0.39 -0.31 -7.38
C SER A 14 -0.65 -0.36 -5.87
N THR A 15 -0.63 0.80 -5.24
CA THR A 15 -0.95 1.02 -3.82
C THR A 15 -2.30 0.39 -3.46
N ASP A 16 -3.33 0.57 -4.28
CA ASP A 16 -4.66 0.00 -4.06
C ASP A 16 -4.63 -1.53 -4.04
N SER A 17 -3.86 -2.14 -4.94
CA SER A 17 -3.68 -3.58 -5.00
C SER A 17 -2.91 -4.10 -3.78
N ALA A 18 -1.93 -3.33 -3.29
CA ALA A 18 -1.18 -3.66 -2.09
C ALA A 18 -2.06 -3.66 -0.83
N ILE A 19 -3.00 -2.72 -0.72
CA ILE A 19 -3.87 -2.59 0.46
C ILE A 19 -5.20 -3.34 0.35
N SER A 20 -5.60 -3.77 -0.85
CA SER A 20 -6.86 -4.48 -1.09
C SER A 20 -6.99 -5.78 -0.28
N SER A 21 -5.88 -6.50 -0.08
CA SER A 21 -5.87 -7.73 0.72
C SER A 21 -6.03 -7.50 2.24
N ILE A 22 -5.93 -6.25 2.71
CA ILE A 22 -6.06 -5.93 4.13
C ILE A 22 -7.53 -6.01 4.52
N LYS A 23 -7.83 -6.78 5.56
CA LYS A 23 -9.20 -6.98 6.06
C LYS A 23 -9.53 -5.98 7.17
N SER A 24 -10.83 -5.72 7.36
CA SER A 24 -11.30 -4.92 8.49
C SER A 24 -10.86 -5.55 9.83
N GLY A 25 -10.41 -4.73 10.77
CA GLY A 25 -9.89 -5.17 12.07
C GLY A 25 -8.45 -5.73 12.06
N GLN A 26 -7.80 -5.84 10.90
CA GLN A 26 -6.43 -6.30 10.80
C GLN A 26 -5.43 -5.23 11.26
N LYS A 27 -4.52 -5.58 12.17
CA LYS A 27 -3.41 -4.71 12.58
C LYS A 27 -2.29 -4.75 11.56
N VAL A 28 -1.87 -3.59 11.07
CA VAL A 28 -0.78 -3.42 10.11
C VAL A 28 0.35 -2.63 10.75
N PHE A 29 1.58 -3.13 10.64
CA PHE A 29 2.77 -2.46 11.16
C PHE A 29 3.49 -1.75 10.02
N VAL A 30 3.75 -0.45 10.19
CA VAL A 30 4.45 0.37 9.22
C VAL A 30 5.82 0.72 9.80
N HIS A 31 6.88 0.47 9.03
CA HIS A 31 8.23 0.83 9.45
C HIS A 31 8.39 2.37 9.45
N SER A 32 9.21 2.92 10.36
CA SER A 32 9.29 4.35 10.72
C SER A 32 9.54 5.35 9.57
N VAL A 33 9.90 4.89 8.38
CA VAL A 33 9.99 5.72 7.18
C VAL A 33 8.60 5.75 6.57
N LEU A 34 7.76 6.68 7.04
CA LEU A 34 6.35 6.78 6.69
C LEU A 34 6.17 6.74 5.17
N PRO A 35 5.63 5.65 4.59
CA PRO A 35 5.29 5.60 3.19
C PRO A 35 3.96 6.34 3.04
N SER A 36 4.03 7.67 2.91
CA SER A 36 2.87 8.58 2.83
C SER A 36 1.82 8.06 1.85
N LEU A 37 2.26 7.62 0.67
CA LEU A 37 1.42 7.04 -0.38
C LEU A 37 0.52 5.87 0.11
N LEU A 38 1.07 4.96 0.93
CA LEU A 38 0.33 3.80 1.45
C LEU A 38 -0.62 4.21 2.58
N ILE A 39 -0.22 5.17 3.41
CA ILE A 39 -1.05 5.68 4.50
C ILE A 39 -2.24 6.48 3.95
N ASP A 40 -2.01 7.30 2.94
CA ASP A 40 -3.05 8.08 2.28
C ASP A 40 -4.09 7.15 1.63
N ALA A 41 -3.62 6.11 0.93
CA ALA A 41 -4.51 5.10 0.33
C ALA A 41 -5.31 4.31 1.39
N LEU A 42 -4.68 3.94 2.52
CA LEU A 42 -5.39 3.30 3.65
C LEU A 42 -6.45 4.23 4.24
N THR A 43 -6.15 5.52 4.38
CA THR A 43 -7.05 6.53 4.93
C THR A 43 -8.23 6.78 4.00
N ALA A 44 -7.98 6.91 2.69
CA ALA A 44 -9.02 7.04 1.68
C ALA A 44 -9.98 5.85 1.71
N ARG A 45 -9.46 4.62 1.69
CA ARG A 45 -10.27 3.39 1.76
C ARG A 45 -11.10 3.29 3.04
N ALA A 46 -10.55 3.73 4.18
CA ALA A 46 -11.29 3.74 5.45
C ALA A 46 -12.47 4.72 5.43
N ASN A 47 -12.32 5.85 4.74
CA ASN A 47 -13.37 6.86 4.60
C ASN A 47 -14.49 6.42 3.64
N GLU A 48 -14.20 5.63 2.60
CA GLU A 48 -15.20 5.08 1.68
C GLU A 48 -16.19 4.12 2.35
N HIS A 49 -15.78 3.44 3.42
CA HIS A 49 -16.61 2.47 4.16
C HIS A 49 -17.42 3.08 5.31
N ARG A 50 -17.48 4.41 5.43
CA ARG A 50 -18.28 5.08 6.45
C ARG A 50 -19.70 5.28 5.92
N PRO A 51 -20.72 4.52 6.39
CA PRO A 51 -22.10 4.87 6.10
C PRO A 51 -22.41 6.21 6.78
N MET A 52 -22.97 7.14 6.00
CA MET A 52 -23.64 8.32 6.51
C MET A 52 -24.89 7.91 7.30
#